data_AF-A0A914HYS2-F1
#
_entry.id   AF-A0A914HYS2-F1
#
_cell.length_a   1.000
_cell.length_b   1.000
_cell.length_c   1.000
_cell.angle_alpha   90.00
_cell.angle_beta   90.00
_cell.angle_gamma   90.00
#
_symmetry.space_group_name_H-M   'P 1'
#
loop_
_entity.id
_entity.type
_entity.pdbx_description
1 polymer ?
#
loop_
_entity_poly.entity_id
_entity_poly.type
_entity_poly.pdbx_seq_one_letter_code
_entity_poly.pdbx_strand_id
1 'polypeptide(L)'
;MLSKPLVNRLLTNVSSYVTKSALIEKRPSKVVGLWLMGCAGMVYGAITIGGLTRLTESGLSMVKWDIFRTMKPPFTQAEWEKEFSNYKQYPEYQFKSSDTEMTLAQFKFIWAMEYLHRMWGRAGLIGWWMVKSGLDPSSNSNSDVPRVSQYRLATHLSLAFILYGIFLWNGFSHLFKPYDHSNSPSIKSFRGIVHGNKLAIFLTVLIGAFVAGLDAGLVYNSWPKYADQWIPEGLLFFEPIWRNFVENPVTVQFLHRNMAYLTLALVTVTWARGIRIPLGPRSRLALHSLLMAAWLQVALGIWTLLEHVPVSMASLHQNGALFLYSSVIWLSNELKRMPK
;
A
#
# COMPACT_ATOMS: atom_id res chain seq x y z
N MET A 1 63.44 4.97 31.72
CA MET A 1 63.37 4.82 30.24
C MET A 1 62.84 3.42 29.95
N LEU A 2 61.62 3.27 29.42
CA LEU A 2 61.06 1.95 29.10
C LEU A 2 61.85 1.31 27.95
N SER A 3 62.10 0.00 28.01
CA SER A 3 62.85 -0.69 26.96
C SER A 3 62.03 -0.74 25.66
N LYS A 4 62.69 -0.54 24.52
CA LYS A 4 62.11 -0.63 23.16
C LYS A 4 61.15 -1.82 22.95
N PRO A 5 61.45 -3.06 23.41
CA PRO A 5 60.52 -4.18 23.25
C PRO A 5 59.22 -4.03 24.04
N LEU A 6 59.26 -3.39 25.22
CA LEU A 6 58.07 -3.13 26.03
C LEU A 6 57.16 -2.08 25.38
N VAL A 7 57.76 -1.04 24.79
CA VAL A 7 57.04 -0.01 24.01
C VAL A 7 56.37 -0.63 22.79
N ASN A 8 57.08 -1.47 22.02
CA ASN A 8 56.49 -2.15 20.85
C ASN A 8 55.35 -3.10 21.21
N ARG A 9 55.44 -3.80 22.35
CA ARG A 9 54.39 -4.70 22.84
C ARG A 9 53.14 -3.94 23.30
N LEU A 10 53.32 -2.78 23.93
CA LEU A 10 52.22 -1.89 24.31
C LEU A 10 51.55 -1.28 23.08
N LEU A 11 52.32 -0.82 22.09
CA LEU A 11 51.78 -0.24 20.85
C LEU A 11 51.01 -1.28 20.01
N THR A 12 51.51 -2.52 19.92
CA THR A 12 50.78 -3.60 19.23
C THR A 12 49.50 -3.99 19.97
N ASN A 13 49.52 -4.06 21.30
CA ASN A 13 48.32 -4.32 22.08
C ASN A 13 47.29 -3.19 21.93
N VAL A 14 47.68 -1.93 22.11
CA VAL A 14 46.79 -0.76 21.94
C VAL A 14 46.23 -0.71 20.52
N SER A 15 47.05 -0.93 19.50
CA SER A 15 46.59 -1.03 18.11
C SER A 15 45.53 -2.11 17.94
N SER A 16 45.75 -3.31 18.49
CA SER A 16 44.78 -4.43 18.43
C SER A 16 43.47 -4.17 19.17
N TYR A 17 43.50 -3.43 20.29
CA TYR A 17 42.31 -3.03 21.04
C TYR A 17 41.54 -1.92 20.32
N VAL A 18 42.24 -0.96 19.72
CA VAL A 18 41.63 0.12 18.91
C VAL A 18 41.04 -0.44 17.61
N THR A 19 41.70 -1.40 16.95
CA THR A 19 41.10 -2.09 15.79
C THR A 19 39.91 -2.93 16.20
N LYS A 20 39.99 -3.70 17.29
CA LYS A 20 38.81 -4.46 17.77
C LYS A 20 37.65 -3.55 18.14
N SER A 21 37.90 -2.42 18.80
CA SER A 21 36.87 -1.44 19.17
C SER A 21 36.27 -0.72 17.96
N ALA A 22 37.07 -0.42 16.92
CA ALA A 22 36.61 0.18 15.68
C ALA A 22 35.92 -0.84 14.74
N LEU A 23 36.20 -2.13 14.90
CA LEU A 23 35.63 -3.25 14.14
C LEU A 23 34.48 -3.97 14.84
N ILE A 24 33.99 -3.48 15.99
CA ILE A 24 32.64 -3.82 16.42
C ILE A 24 31.69 -3.07 15.47
N GLU A 25 31.57 -3.57 14.23
CA GLU A 25 30.35 -3.39 13.47
C GLU A 25 29.23 -3.76 14.42
N LYS A 26 28.46 -2.78 14.91
CA LYS A 26 27.26 -3.03 15.68
C LYS A 26 26.38 -3.91 14.80
N ARG A 27 26.40 -5.22 15.05
CA ARG A 27 25.54 -6.16 14.33
C ARG A 27 24.12 -5.60 14.45
N PRO A 28 23.39 -5.43 13.33
CA PRO A 28 22.06 -4.90 13.37
C PRO A 28 21.24 -5.72 14.36
N SER A 29 20.64 -5.05 15.34
CA SER A 29 19.86 -5.74 16.38
C SER A 29 18.66 -6.43 15.71
N LYS A 30 18.58 -7.75 15.84
CA LYS A 30 17.43 -8.54 15.35
C LYS A 30 16.13 -8.11 16.02
N VAL A 31 16.20 -7.65 17.27
CA VAL A 31 15.04 -7.12 18.01
C VAL A 31 14.48 -5.89 17.30
N VAL A 32 15.34 -4.97 16.87
CA VAL A 32 14.93 -3.80 16.08
C VAL A 32 14.34 -4.23 14.73
N GLY A 33 14.93 -5.24 14.08
CA GLY A 33 14.39 -5.83 12.86
C GLY A 33 12.99 -6.40 13.03
N LEU A 34 12.75 -7.20 14.09
CA LEU A 34 11.44 -7.76 14.40
C LEU A 34 10.42 -6.66 14.75
N TRP A 35 10.83 -5.65 15.49
CA TRP A 35 9.97 -4.50 15.80
C TRP A 35 9.54 -3.76 14.52
N LEU A 36 10.48 -3.49 13.60
CA LEU A 36 10.19 -2.90 12.30
C LEU A 36 9.26 -3.77 11.44
N MET A 37 9.43 -5.10 11.46
CA MET A 37 8.49 -6.01 10.79
C MET A 37 7.09 -5.96 11.44
N GLY A 38 7.02 -5.81 12.76
CA GLY A 38 5.77 -5.54 13.48
C GLY A 38 5.12 -4.24 13.01
N CYS A 39 5.89 -3.15 12.88
CA CYS A 39 5.40 -1.89 12.31
C CYS A 39 4.91 -2.05 10.87
N ALA A 40 5.64 -2.77 10.01
CA ALA A 40 5.20 -3.07 8.66
C ALA A 40 3.89 -3.87 8.65
N GLY A 41 3.75 -4.88 9.53
CA GLY A 41 2.52 -5.67 9.69
C GLY A 41 1.33 -4.82 10.15
N MET A 42 1.56 -3.87 11.06
CA MET A 42 0.52 -2.91 11.48
C MET A 42 0.06 -2.01 10.33
N VAL A 43 1.00 -1.49 9.53
CA VAL A 43 0.64 -0.66 8.36
C VAL A 43 -0.09 -1.50 7.30
N TYR A 44 0.34 -2.75 7.07
CA TYR A 44 -0.37 -3.67 6.19
C TYR A 44 -1.83 -3.85 6.64
N GLY A 45 -2.05 -4.16 7.93
CA GLY A 45 -3.38 -4.30 8.51
C GLY A 45 -4.22 -3.04 8.36
N ALA A 46 -3.64 -1.85 8.60
CA ALA A 46 -4.32 -0.58 8.42
C ALA A 46 -4.75 -0.35 6.96
N ILE A 47 -3.90 -0.67 5.97
CA ILE A 47 -4.26 -0.57 4.55
C ILE A 47 -5.38 -1.55 4.21
N THR A 48 -5.32 -2.79 4.67
CA THR A 48 -6.37 -3.80 4.46
C THR A 48 -7.72 -3.36 5.03
N ILE A 49 -7.75 -2.91 6.29
CA ILE A 49 -8.96 -2.45 6.97
C ILE A 49 -9.47 -1.16 6.32
N GLY A 50 -8.59 -0.22 5.97
CA GLY A 50 -8.96 1.02 5.31
C GLY A 50 -9.56 0.79 3.91
N GLY A 51 -9.02 -0.17 3.16
CA GLY A 51 -9.58 -0.61 1.88
C GLY A 51 -10.99 -1.20 2.04
N LEU A 52 -11.18 -2.12 3.00
CA LEU A 52 -12.50 -2.64 3.33
C LEU A 52 -13.46 -1.54 3.77
N THR A 53 -12.97 -0.57 4.55
CA THR A 53 -13.78 0.56 5.02
C THR A 53 -14.29 1.39 3.84
N ARG A 54 -13.43 1.63 2.84
CA ARG A 54 -13.83 2.33 1.60
C ARG A 54 -14.79 1.52 0.74
N LEU A 55 -14.52 0.22 0.53
CA LEU A 55 -15.31 -0.66 -0.32
C LEU A 55 -16.70 -0.97 0.25
N THR A 56 -16.83 -0.98 1.57
CA THR A 56 -18.13 -1.09 2.27
C THR A 56 -18.80 0.26 2.50
N GLU A 57 -18.18 1.35 2.02
CA GLU A 57 -18.59 2.73 2.23
C GLU A 57 -18.83 3.03 3.73
N SER A 58 -18.07 2.43 4.63
CA SER A 58 -18.23 2.63 6.07
C SER A 58 -17.52 3.87 6.58
N GLY A 59 -16.77 4.59 5.73
CA GLY A 59 -15.89 5.69 6.13
C GLY A 59 -16.56 6.95 6.67
N LEU A 60 -17.90 7.04 6.64
CA LEU A 60 -18.69 8.15 7.18
C LEU A 60 -19.76 7.69 8.18
N SER A 61 -19.74 6.43 8.61
CA SER A 61 -20.70 5.89 9.59
C SER A 61 -20.52 6.46 11.01
N MET A 62 -19.36 7.03 11.32
CA MET A 62 -19.00 7.76 12.53
C MET A 62 -19.10 9.27 12.27
N VAL A 63 -20.32 9.76 12.41
CA VAL A 63 -20.72 11.14 12.17
C VAL A 63 -19.98 12.15 13.07
N LYS A 64 -19.84 11.86 14.37
CA LYS A 64 -19.18 12.74 15.34
C LYS A 64 -17.77 12.26 15.61
N TRP A 65 -16.78 13.03 15.14
CA TRP A 65 -15.38 12.71 15.36
C TRP A 65 -14.65 13.83 16.11
N ASP A 66 -14.29 13.56 17.37
CA ASP A 66 -13.40 14.40 18.16
C ASP A 66 -12.10 13.62 18.46
N ILE A 67 -10.94 14.21 18.15
CA ILE A 67 -9.61 13.58 18.30
C ILE A 67 -9.26 13.40 19.78
N PHE A 68 -9.96 14.03 20.72
CA PHE A 68 -9.60 13.94 22.14
C PHE A 68 -10.78 13.63 23.07
N ARG A 69 -12.04 13.95 22.69
CA ARG A 69 -13.18 13.90 23.62
C ARG A 69 -14.14 12.72 23.49
N THR A 70 -14.38 12.15 22.30
CA THR A 70 -15.52 11.22 22.07
C THR A 70 -15.13 9.82 21.61
N MET A 71 -13.97 9.32 22.01
CA MET A 71 -13.43 8.02 21.53
C MET A 71 -14.05 6.76 22.14
N LYS A 72 -15.14 6.87 22.89
CA LYS A 72 -15.71 5.72 23.58
C LYS A 72 -16.72 5.03 22.65
N PRO A 73 -16.52 3.76 22.25
CA PRO A 73 -17.52 3.06 21.46
C PRO A 73 -18.81 2.87 22.28
N PRO A 74 -19.98 2.79 21.63
CA PRO A 74 -21.22 2.46 22.34
C PRO A 74 -21.10 1.06 22.96
N PHE A 75 -21.40 0.94 24.27
CA PHE A 75 -21.33 -0.33 24.99
C PHE A 75 -22.73 -0.87 25.31
N THR A 76 -23.72 0.01 25.42
CA THR A 76 -25.10 -0.36 25.73
C THR A 76 -25.98 -0.31 24.50
N GLN A 77 -27.08 -1.08 24.52
CA GLN A 77 -28.05 -1.11 23.43
C GLN A 77 -28.66 0.28 23.17
N ALA A 78 -28.97 1.04 24.23
CA ALA A 78 -29.50 2.40 24.11
C ALA A 78 -28.49 3.38 23.46
N GLU A 79 -27.20 3.26 23.76
CA GLU A 79 -26.16 4.07 23.11
C GLU A 79 -26.05 3.73 21.61
N TRP A 80 -26.14 2.44 21.26
CA TRP A 80 -26.14 1.99 19.86
C TRP A 80 -27.33 2.52 19.07
N GLU A 81 -28.53 2.48 19.64
CA GLU A 81 -29.75 3.00 19.02
C GLU A 81 -29.68 4.53 18.84
N LYS A 82 -29.11 5.23 19.82
CA LYS A 82 -28.88 6.68 19.73
C LYS A 82 -27.92 7.03 18.60
N GLU A 83 -26.79 6.33 18.50
CA GLU A 83 -25.81 6.60 17.46
C GLU A 83 -26.35 6.21 16.07
N PHE A 84 -27.10 5.12 15.99
CA PHE A 84 -27.77 4.74 14.77
C PHE A 84 -28.83 5.78 14.36
N SER A 85 -29.60 6.31 15.30
CA SER A 85 -30.55 7.38 15.04
C SER A 85 -29.89 8.67 14.55
N ASN A 86 -28.68 8.99 15.04
CA ASN A 86 -27.88 10.09 14.48
C ASN A 86 -27.47 9.79 13.03
N TYR A 87 -26.99 8.57 12.75
CA TYR A 87 -26.58 8.16 11.42
C TYR A 87 -27.72 8.25 10.39
N LYS A 88 -28.95 7.92 10.80
CA LYS A 88 -30.16 8.05 9.95
C LYS A 88 -30.41 9.45 9.41
N GLN A 89 -29.83 10.49 10.02
CA GLN A 89 -29.98 11.88 9.59
C GLN A 89 -29.06 12.25 8.42
N TYR A 90 -28.10 11.40 8.07
CA TYR A 90 -27.10 11.69 7.04
C TYR A 90 -27.49 11.14 5.67
N PRO A 91 -27.11 11.83 4.58
CA PRO A 91 -27.42 11.38 3.22
C PRO A 91 -26.92 9.97 2.88
N GLU A 92 -25.79 9.56 3.46
CA GLU A 92 -25.22 8.22 3.25
C GLU A 92 -26.15 7.09 3.73
N TYR A 93 -26.86 7.28 4.86
CA TYR A 93 -27.86 6.31 5.33
C TYR A 93 -29.01 6.19 4.35
N GLN A 94 -29.49 7.33 3.83
CA GLN A 94 -30.60 7.36 2.87
C GLN A 94 -30.22 6.65 1.57
N PHE A 95 -28.99 6.83 1.11
CA PHE A 95 -28.46 6.13 -0.06
C PHE A 95 -28.37 4.61 0.17
N LYS A 96 -27.78 4.16 1.28
CA LYS A 96 -27.63 2.72 1.56
C LYS A 96 -28.92 2.00 1.93
N SER A 97 -29.90 2.74 2.42
CA SER A 97 -31.20 2.20 2.83
C SER A 97 -32.29 2.42 1.78
N SER A 98 -31.92 2.75 0.53
CA SER A 98 -32.87 3.04 -0.55
C SER A 98 -33.73 1.82 -0.90
N ASP A 99 -33.11 0.64 -0.95
CA ASP A 99 -33.75 -0.60 -1.41
C ASP A 99 -34.17 -1.50 -0.25
N THR A 100 -33.45 -1.45 0.86
CA THR A 100 -33.75 -2.23 2.07
C THR A 100 -33.28 -1.45 3.29
N GLU A 101 -34.14 -1.30 4.30
CA GLU A 101 -33.75 -0.60 5.52
C GLU A 101 -32.54 -1.28 6.19
N MET A 102 -31.50 -0.50 6.47
CA MET A 102 -30.34 -1.03 7.16
C MET A 102 -30.68 -1.41 8.60
N THR A 103 -30.30 -2.62 8.99
CA THR A 103 -30.48 -3.12 10.35
C THR A 103 -29.42 -2.54 11.31
N LEU A 104 -29.72 -2.55 12.61
CA LEU A 104 -28.73 -2.17 13.63
C LEU A 104 -27.48 -3.07 13.59
N ALA A 105 -27.61 -4.33 13.21
CA ALA A 105 -26.47 -5.24 13.09
C ALA A 105 -25.52 -4.82 11.95
N GLN A 106 -26.08 -4.47 10.79
CA GLN A 106 -25.30 -3.92 9.67
C GLN A 106 -24.64 -2.59 10.05
N PHE A 107 -25.36 -1.72 10.77
CA PHE A 107 -24.79 -0.48 11.30
C PHE A 107 -23.60 -0.74 12.24
N LYS A 108 -23.74 -1.66 13.20
CA LYS A 108 -22.66 -2.03 14.13
C LYS A 108 -21.42 -2.52 13.38
N PHE A 109 -21.60 -3.28 12.30
CA PHE A 109 -20.48 -3.77 11.48
C PHE A 109 -19.72 -2.63 10.79
N ILE A 110 -20.42 -1.75 10.06
CA ILE A 110 -19.77 -0.62 9.37
C ILE A 110 -19.11 0.35 10.37
N TRP A 111 -19.78 0.62 11.48
CA TRP A 111 -19.27 1.48 12.55
C TRP A 111 -18.00 0.91 13.18
N ALA A 112 -17.97 -0.40 13.46
CA ALA A 112 -16.81 -1.06 14.05
C ALA A 112 -15.58 -1.04 13.12
N MET A 113 -15.79 -1.28 11.82
CA MET A 113 -14.73 -1.21 10.82
C MET A 113 -14.09 0.18 10.78
N GLU A 114 -14.94 1.20 10.73
CA GLU A 114 -14.49 2.58 10.73
C GLU A 114 -13.82 2.99 12.05
N TYR A 115 -14.39 2.62 13.19
CA TYR A 115 -13.80 2.88 14.51
C TYR A 115 -12.40 2.27 14.61
N LEU A 116 -12.24 1.00 14.24
CA LEU A 116 -10.94 0.33 14.24
C LEU A 116 -9.95 1.04 13.31
N HIS A 117 -10.35 1.36 12.09
CA HIS A 117 -9.51 2.07 11.13
C HIS A 117 -9.07 3.45 11.67
N ARG A 118 -10.02 4.22 12.21
CA ARG A 118 -9.75 5.56 12.73
C ARG A 118 -8.92 5.53 14.02
N MET A 119 -9.09 4.52 14.89
CA MET A 119 -8.24 4.33 16.09
C MET A 119 -6.80 4.11 15.67
N TRP A 120 -6.61 3.24 14.68
CA TRP A 120 -5.29 2.91 14.13
C TRP A 120 -4.66 4.12 13.42
N GLY A 121 -5.48 4.91 12.74
CA GLY A 121 -5.09 6.10 11.99
C GLY A 121 -4.81 7.36 12.85
N ARG A 122 -5.07 7.35 14.17
CA ARG A 122 -4.85 8.53 15.05
C ARG A 122 -3.40 9.03 15.06
N ALA A 123 -2.44 8.19 14.68
CA ALA A 123 -1.04 8.56 14.53
C ALA A 123 -0.72 9.31 13.20
N GLY A 124 -1.66 9.38 12.25
CA GLY A 124 -1.44 9.92 10.91
C GLY A 124 -2.23 11.20 10.63
N LEU A 125 -1.54 12.34 10.53
CA LEU A 125 -2.13 13.66 10.24
C LEU A 125 -2.96 13.67 8.93
N ILE A 126 -2.53 12.92 7.92
CA ILE A 126 -3.21 12.85 6.61
C ILE A 126 -4.49 12.03 6.66
N GLY A 127 -4.54 10.95 7.46
CA GLY A 127 -5.77 10.16 7.65
C GLY A 127 -6.84 10.98 8.36
N TRP A 128 -6.45 11.76 9.38
CA TRP A 128 -7.34 12.72 10.01
C TRP A 128 -7.87 13.78 9.03
N TRP A 129 -6.99 14.36 8.21
CA TRP A 129 -7.41 15.34 7.20
C TRP A 129 -8.40 14.75 6.18
N MET A 130 -8.14 13.54 5.70
CA MET A 130 -9.03 12.80 4.78
C MET A 130 -10.44 12.62 5.36
N VAL A 131 -10.52 12.29 6.65
CA VAL A 131 -11.77 12.07 7.38
C VAL A 131 -12.51 13.39 7.63
N LYS A 132 -11.83 14.39 8.20
CA LYS A 132 -12.46 15.66 8.57
C LYS A 132 -13.06 16.36 7.34
N SER A 133 -12.36 16.31 6.21
CA SER A 133 -12.83 16.86 4.94
C SER A 133 -13.82 15.99 4.18
N GLY A 134 -14.08 14.74 4.60
CA GLY A 134 -15.21 13.95 4.08
C GLY A 134 -16.54 14.26 4.77
N LEU A 135 -16.48 14.87 5.97
CA LEU A 135 -17.65 15.21 6.79
C LEU A 135 -18.16 16.64 6.56
N ASP A 136 -17.40 17.48 5.85
CA ASP A 136 -17.77 18.87 5.55
C ASP A 136 -18.46 18.93 4.17
N PRO A 137 -19.78 19.24 4.12
CA PRO A 137 -20.56 19.31 2.89
C PRO A 137 -19.98 20.24 1.83
N SER A 138 -19.26 21.30 2.23
CA SER A 138 -18.63 22.26 1.31
C SER A 138 -17.37 21.72 0.62
N SER A 139 -16.85 20.58 1.08
CA SER A 139 -15.59 19.98 0.63
C SER A 139 -15.76 18.56 0.07
N ASN A 140 -17.01 18.14 -0.12
CA ASN A 140 -17.41 16.89 -0.75
C ASN A 140 -17.28 17.00 -2.27
N SER A 141 -16.82 15.94 -2.93
CA SER A 141 -16.70 15.90 -4.39
C SER A 141 -18.04 15.75 -5.11
N ASN A 142 -19.12 15.51 -4.37
CA ASN A 142 -20.48 15.38 -4.87
C ASN A 142 -21.46 15.93 -3.82
N SER A 143 -22.46 16.72 -4.24
CA SER A 143 -23.50 17.26 -3.35
C SER A 143 -24.47 16.19 -2.85
N ASP A 144 -24.62 15.11 -3.64
CA ASP A 144 -25.71 14.14 -3.46
C ASP A 144 -25.27 12.92 -2.64
N VAL A 145 -23.98 12.55 -2.71
CA VAL A 145 -23.36 11.48 -1.91
C VAL A 145 -22.10 12.01 -1.24
N PRO A 146 -22.10 12.23 0.09
CA PRO A 146 -20.91 12.61 0.82
C PRO A 146 -19.84 11.55 0.63
N ARG A 147 -18.75 11.88 -0.08
CA ARG A 147 -17.62 10.97 -0.28
C ARG A 147 -16.31 11.71 -0.24
N VAL A 148 -15.30 11.02 0.29
CA VAL A 148 -13.94 11.55 0.35
C VAL A 148 -13.38 11.67 -1.07
N SER A 149 -12.83 12.84 -1.40
CA SER A 149 -12.18 13.06 -2.71
C SER A 149 -11.11 12.00 -3.03
N GLN A 150 -11.09 11.56 -4.29
CA GLN A 150 -10.11 10.64 -4.86
C GLN A 150 -8.66 11.11 -4.65
N TYR A 151 -8.42 12.43 -4.63
CA TYR A 151 -7.11 13.00 -4.34
C TYR A 151 -6.63 12.66 -2.93
N ARG A 152 -7.54 12.71 -1.95
CA ARG A 152 -7.23 12.42 -0.54
C ARG A 152 -7.00 10.93 -0.33
N LEU A 153 -7.84 10.10 -0.94
CA LEU A 153 -7.68 8.65 -0.94
C LEU A 153 -6.33 8.23 -1.55
N ALA A 154 -6.01 8.74 -2.74
CA ALA A 154 -4.75 8.45 -3.43
C ALA A 154 -3.53 8.91 -2.61
N THR A 155 -3.59 10.10 -2.01
CA THR A 155 -2.51 10.62 -1.15
C THR A 155 -2.32 9.74 0.08
N HIS A 156 -3.40 9.40 0.79
CA HIS A 156 -3.34 8.59 2.00
C HIS A 156 -2.79 7.19 1.71
N LEU A 157 -3.31 6.51 0.67
CA LEU A 157 -2.84 5.18 0.29
C LEU A 157 -1.37 5.20 -0.14
N SER A 158 -0.95 6.22 -0.89
CA SER A 158 0.44 6.37 -1.34
C SER A 158 1.41 6.51 -0.16
N LEU A 159 1.07 7.34 0.82
CA LEU A 159 1.88 7.52 2.01
C LEU A 159 1.93 6.24 2.85
N ALA A 160 0.82 5.51 2.95
CA ALA A 160 0.77 4.23 3.63
C ALA A 160 1.70 3.20 2.95
N PHE A 161 1.70 3.11 1.62
CA PHE A 161 2.61 2.25 0.86
C PHE A 161 4.08 2.64 1.02
N ILE A 162 4.39 3.95 1.01
CA ILE A 162 5.76 4.44 1.24
C ILE A 162 6.23 4.07 2.64
N LEU A 163 5.42 4.34 3.67
CA LEU A 163 5.75 4.02 5.06
C LEU A 163 5.91 2.51 5.26
N TYR A 164 4.98 1.71 4.73
CA TYR A 164 5.07 0.26 4.70
C TYR A 164 6.38 -0.21 4.07
N GLY A 165 6.73 0.35 2.91
CA GLY A 165 7.96 0.00 2.20
C GLY A 165 9.23 0.34 2.98
N ILE A 166 9.25 1.47 3.70
CA ILE A 166 10.37 1.86 4.57
C ILE A 166 10.51 0.87 5.72
N PHE A 167 9.43 0.54 6.44
CA PHE A 167 9.50 -0.41 7.54
C PHE A 167 9.90 -1.80 7.08
N LEU A 168 9.33 -2.28 5.98
CA LEU A 168 9.64 -3.60 5.43
C LEU A 168 11.11 -3.68 4.97
N TRP A 169 11.60 -2.68 4.25
CA TRP A 169 12.99 -2.60 3.81
C TRP A 169 13.98 -2.62 4.97
N ASN A 170 13.72 -1.81 6.01
CA ASN A 170 14.59 -1.74 7.18
C ASN A 170 14.49 -3.01 8.02
N GLY A 171 13.30 -3.58 8.20
CA GLY A 171 13.10 -4.87 8.86
C GLY A 171 13.93 -5.98 8.21
N PHE A 172 13.81 -6.16 6.89
CA PHE A 172 14.65 -7.11 6.15
C PHE A 172 16.14 -6.82 6.29
N SER A 173 16.54 -5.55 6.24
CA SER A 173 17.94 -5.17 6.37
C SER A 173 18.57 -5.54 7.71
N HIS A 174 17.77 -5.60 8.78
CA HIS A 174 18.21 -6.01 10.11
C HIS A 174 18.15 -7.53 10.33
N LEU A 175 17.19 -8.20 9.70
CA LEU A 175 16.96 -9.64 9.90
C LEU A 175 17.83 -10.51 8.99
N PHE A 176 18.12 -10.02 7.79
CA PHE A 176 18.76 -10.80 6.74
C PHE A 176 20.07 -10.16 6.29
N LYS A 177 21.11 -11.00 6.24
CA LYS A 177 22.38 -10.64 5.56
C LYS A 177 22.23 -10.98 4.06
N PRO A 178 22.32 -10.00 3.16
CA PRO A 178 22.26 -10.27 1.72
C PRO A 178 23.36 -11.22 1.27
N TYR A 179 23.07 -11.99 0.23
CA TYR A 179 24.09 -12.74 -0.48
C TYR A 179 25.00 -11.75 -1.23
N ASP A 180 26.31 -12.02 -1.29
CA ASP A 180 27.21 -11.15 -2.02
C ASP A 180 27.19 -11.48 -3.52
N HIS A 181 26.67 -10.55 -4.32
CA HIS A 181 26.64 -10.63 -5.78
C HIS A 181 27.72 -9.77 -6.45
N SER A 182 28.72 -9.28 -5.69
CA SER A 182 29.80 -8.40 -6.19
C SER A 182 30.55 -8.97 -7.40
N ASN A 183 30.65 -10.29 -7.49
CA ASN A 183 31.32 -11.03 -8.57
C ASN A 183 30.52 -11.06 -9.89
N SER A 184 29.26 -10.63 -9.92
CA SER A 184 28.45 -10.64 -11.15
C SER A 184 28.47 -9.28 -11.84
N PRO A 185 29.04 -9.14 -13.06
CA PRO A 185 29.15 -7.85 -13.75
C PRO A 185 27.78 -7.22 -14.06
N SER A 186 26.76 -8.04 -14.31
CA SER A 186 25.41 -7.59 -14.65
C SER A 186 24.58 -7.09 -13.46
N ILE A 187 25.04 -7.30 -12.22
CA ILE A 187 24.23 -7.01 -11.01
C ILE A 187 23.88 -5.53 -10.87
N LYS A 188 24.76 -4.62 -11.29
CA LYS A 188 24.55 -3.18 -11.17
C LYS A 188 23.36 -2.72 -12.02
N SER A 189 23.31 -3.15 -13.28
CA SER A 189 22.20 -2.85 -14.20
C SER A 189 20.91 -3.54 -13.71
N PHE A 190 21.02 -4.79 -13.26
CA PHE A 190 19.87 -5.54 -12.76
C PHE A 190 19.20 -4.89 -11.54
N ARG A 191 19.97 -4.33 -10.60
CA ARG A 191 19.45 -3.54 -9.48
C ARG A 191 18.61 -2.35 -9.97
N GLY A 192 19.08 -1.65 -10.99
CA GLY A 192 18.35 -0.52 -11.60
C GLY A 192 17.00 -0.96 -12.16
N ILE A 193 16.96 -2.11 -12.85
CA ILE A 193 15.72 -2.70 -13.37
C ILE A 193 14.76 -3.03 -12.21
N VAL A 194 15.23 -3.67 -11.14
CA VAL A 194 14.39 -4.01 -9.98
C VAL A 194 13.84 -2.75 -9.29
N HIS A 195 14.62 -1.69 -9.17
CA HIS A 195 14.13 -0.40 -8.68
C HIS A 195 13.09 0.23 -9.62
N GLY A 196 13.26 0.10 -10.93
CA GLY A 196 12.26 0.51 -11.93
C GLY A 196 10.92 -0.22 -11.75
N ASN A 197 10.94 -1.53 -11.49
CA ASN A 197 9.71 -2.29 -11.19
C ASN A 197 9.04 -1.81 -9.90
N LYS A 198 9.82 -1.48 -8.87
CA LYS A 198 9.27 -0.92 -7.62
C LYS A 198 8.50 0.38 -7.89
N LEU A 199 9.03 1.24 -8.76
CA LEU A 199 8.35 2.46 -9.18
C LEU A 199 7.10 2.15 -10.02
N ALA A 200 7.19 1.25 -11.00
CA ALA A 200 6.04 0.87 -11.84
C ALA A 200 4.88 0.28 -11.04
N ILE A 201 5.18 -0.63 -10.10
CA ILE A 201 4.18 -1.20 -9.18
C ILE A 201 3.55 -0.09 -8.32
N PHE A 202 4.36 0.81 -7.75
CA PHE A 202 3.85 1.93 -6.95
C PHE A 202 2.95 2.86 -7.76
N LEU A 203 3.32 3.20 -9.00
CA LEU A 203 2.49 4.01 -9.88
C LEU A 203 1.18 3.29 -10.27
N THR A 204 1.23 1.97 -10.47
CA THR A 204 0.02 1.16 -10.72
C THR A 204 -0.94 1.22 -9.54
N VAL A 205 -0.42 1.09 -8.31
CA VAL A 205 -1.20 1.24 -7.07
C VAL A 205 -1.78 2.63 -6.94
N LEU A 206 -0.99 3.67 -7.21
CA LEU A 206 -1.45 5.06 -7.17
C LEU A 206 -2.61 5.30 -8.13
N ILE A 207 -2.50 4.85 -9.39
CA ILE A 207 -3.60 4.96 -10.36
C ILE A 207 -4.80 4.10 -9.91
N GLY A 208 -4.56 2.93 -9.33
CA GLY A 208 -5.61 2.09 -8.74
C GLY A 208 -6.36 2.77 -7.59
N ALA A 209 -5.69 3.63 -6.82
CA ALA A 209 -6.33 4.45 -5.79
C ALA A 209 -7.32 5.46 -6.39
N PHE A 210 -6.99 6.05 -7.54
CA PHE A 210 -7.92 6.90 -8.29
C PHE A 210 -9.08 6.08 -8.87
N VAL A 211 -8.83 4.85 -9.36
CA VAL A 211 -9.90 3.94 -9.82
C VAL A 211 -10.91 3.69 -8.70
N ALA A 212 -10.44 3.37 -7.50
CA ALA A 212 -11.29 3.17 -6.33
C ALA A 212 -11.94 4.48 -5.84
N GLY A 213 -11.29 5.63 -6.00
CA GLY A 213 -11.82 6.92 -5.59
C GLY A 213 -12.94 7.46 -6.49
N LEU A 214 -12.89 7.14 -7.78
CA LEU A 214 -13.86 7.55 -8.80
C LEU A 214 -14.92 6.49 -9.10
N ASP A 215 -14.85 5.33 -8.45
CA ASP A 215 -15.65 4.13 -8.78
C ASP A 215 -15.47 3.70 -10.26
N ALA A 216 -14.30 4.01 -10.83
CA ALA A 216 -14.01 3.81 -12.24
C ALA A 216 -13.95 2.33 -12.66
N GLY A 217 -13.89 1.40 -11.69
CA GLY A 217 -13.98 -0.04 -11.93
C GLY A 217 -15.34 -0.50 -12.47
N LEU A 218 -16.37 0.33 -12.36
CA LEU A 218 -17.75 0.03 -12.82
C LEU A 218 -18.07 0.61 -14.20
N VAL A 219 -17.11 1.28 -14.86
CA VAL A 219 -17.37 1.97 -16.14
C VAL A 219 -17.40 0.99 -17.31
N TYR A 220 -16.31 0.24 -17.50
CA TYR A 220 -16.24 -0.83 -18.50
C TYR A 220 -15.90 -2.17 -17.84
N ASN A 221 -16.86 -3.09 -17.78
CA ASN A 221 -16.71 -4.41 -17.15
C ASN A 221 -16.42 -5.55 -18.14
N SER A 222 -16.00 -5.23 -19.36
CA SER A 222 -15.55 -6.19 -20.36
C SER A 222 -14.02 -6.28 -20.42
N TRP A 223 -13.49 -7.42 -20.87
CA TRP A 223 -12.05 -7.62 -21.13
C TRP A 223 -11.86 -8.53 -22.35
N PRO A 224 -10.87 -8.29 -23.25
CA PRO A 224 -9.82 -7.27 -23.19
C PRO A 224 -10.24 -5.88 -23.68
N LYS A 225 -11.38 -5.79 -24.37
CA LYS A 225 -11.94 -4.54 -24.91
C LYS A 225 -12.68 -3.72 -23.85
N TYR A 226 -12.95 -2.46 -24.18
CA TYR A 226 -13.83 -1.54 -23.43
C TYR A 226 -15.18 -1.52 -24.15
N ALA A 227 -16.12 -2.35 -23.67
CA ALA A 227 -17.27 -2.83 -24.43
C ALA A 227 -16.81 -3.40 -25.79
N ASP A 228 -17.30 -2.82 -26.89
CA ASP A 228 -16.97 -3.28 -28.25
C ASP A 228 -15.70 -2.64 -28.83
N GLN A 229 -15.11 -1.65 -28.14
CA GLN A 229 -13.99 -0.86 -28.62
C GLN A 229 -12.65 -1.20 -27.95
N TRP A 230 -11.54 -1.02 -28.68
CA TRP A 230 -10.19 -1.20 -28.11
C TRP A 230 -9.70 0.01 -27.32
N ILE A 231 -10.17 1.20 -27.72
CA ILE A 231 -9.91 2.47 -27.06
C ILE A 231 -11.29 3.02 -26.69
N PRO A 232 -11.57 3.26 -25.40
CA PRO A 232 -12.88 3.78 -25.00
C PRO A 232 -13.06 5.22 -25.48
N GLU A 233 -14.32 5.59 -25.75
CA GLU A 233 -14.68 6.97 -26.06
C GLU A 233 -14.59 7.85 -24.81
N GLY A 234 -14.42 9.16 -25.00
CA GLY A 234 -14.44 10.12 -23.88
C GLY A 234 -13.14 10.19 -23.06
N LEU A 235 -12.02 9.63 -23.51
CA LEU A 235 -10.73 9.69 -22.79
C LEU A 235 -10.23 11.12 -22.49
N LEU A 236 -10.59 12.11 -23.31
CA LEU A 236 -10.16 13.50 -23.18
C LEU A 236 -11.37 14.45 -23.10
N PHE A 237 -12.46 13.98 -22.50
CA PHE A 237 -13.73 14.72 -22.45
C PHE A 237 -13.69 15.97 -21.56
N PHE A 238 -12.87 15.98 -20.49
CA PHE A 238 -12.80 17.11 -19.57
C PHE A 238 -11.79 18.18 -20.01
N GLU A 239 -12.14 19.44 -19.77
CA GLU A 239 -11.23 20.59 -19.88
C GLU A 239 -10.94 21.19 -18.49
N PRO A 240 -9.69 21.62 -18.22
CA PRO A 240 -8.48 21.38 -19.02
C PRO A 240 -8.09 19.90 -19.11
N ILE A 241 -7.46 19.50 -20.23
CA ILE A 241 -7.05 18.12 -20.57
C ILE A 241 -6.47 17.31 -19.39
N TRP A 242 -5.64 17.92 -18.54
CA TRP A 242 -4.99 17.22 -17.42
C TRP A 242 -5.99 16.61 -16.42
N ARG A 243 -7.20 17.17 -16.29
CA ARG A 243 -8.24 16.65 -15.40
C ARG A 243 -8.66 15.25 -15.76
N ASN A 244 -8.57 14.86 -17.04
CA ASN A 244 -8.93 13.51 -17.47
C ASN A 244 -8.09 12.44 -16.76
N PHE A 245 -6.81 12.72 -16.46
CA PHE A 245 -5.91 11.74 -15.88
C PHE A 245 -6.17 11.46 -14.39
N VAL A 246 -7.01 12.26 -13.73
CA VAL A 246 -7.25 12.21 -12.27
C VAL A 246 -8.72 12.30 -11.86
N GLU A 247 -9.60 12.75 -12.76
CA GLU A 247 -11.02 12.95 -12.49
C GLU A 247 -11.93 12.26 -13.51
N ASN A 248 -11.47 11.95 -14.72
CA ASN A 248 -12.26 11.22 -15.69
C ASN A 248 -12.17 9.71 -15.41
N PRO A 249 -13.28 9.06 -15.03
CA PRO A 249 -13.25 7.66 -14.63
C PRO A 249 -12.90 6.74 -15.81
N VAL A 250 -13.29 7.05 -17.05
CA VAL A 250 -12.93 6.28 -18.25
C VAL A 250 -11.40 6.27 -18.42
N THR A 251 -10.79 7.45 -18.34
CA THR A 251 -9.35 7.64 -18.55
C THR A 251 -8.55 7.00 -17.43
N VAL A 252 -8.96 7.17 -16.18
CA VAL A 252 -8.30 6.56 -15.02
C VAL A 252 -8.37 5.02 -15.09
N GLN A 253 -9.53 4.45 -15.47
CA GLN A 253 -9.67 3.01 -15.68
C GLN A 253 -8.76 2.52 -16.81
N PHE A 254 -8.73 3.22 -17.95
CA PHE A 254 -7.87 2.90 -19.09
C PHE A 254 -6.38 2.93 -18.71
N LEU A 255 -5.95 3.97 -17.99
CA LEU A 255 -4.56 4.12 -17.54
C LEU A 255 -4.18 3.00 -16.57
N HIS A 256 -5.05 2.65 -15.61
CA HIS A 256 -4.76 1.60 -14.66
C HIS A 256 -4.55 0.24 -15.34
N ARG A 257 -5.44 -0.13 -16.27
CA ARG A 257 -5.36 -1.39 -17.02
C ARG A 257 -4.07 -1.47 -17.84
N ASN A 258 -3.73 -0.41 -18.58
CA ASN A 258 -2.52 -0.39 -19.40
C ASN A 258 -1.23 -0.35 -18.56
N MET A 259 -1.25 0.38 -17.43
CA MET A 259 -0.12 0.38 -16.50
C MET A 259 0.08 -1.00 -15.85
N ALA A 260 -1.00 -1.74 -15.58
CA ALA A 260 -0.91 -3.11 -15.07
C ALA A 260 -0.24 -4.06 -16.09
N TYR A 261 -0.60 -3.97 -17.38
CA TYR A 261 0.07 -4.76 -18.43
C TYR A 261 1.54 -4.38 -18.59
N LEU A 262 1.86 -3.08 -18.59
CA LEU A 262 3.25 -2.61 -18.64
C LEU A 262 4.04 -3.14 -17.44
N THR A 263 3.48 -3.08 -16.24
CA THR A 263 4.11 -3.58 -15.02
C THR A 263 4.35 -5.08 -15.08
N LEU A 264 3.37 -5.87 -15.55
CA LEU A 264 3.54 -7.31 -15.75
C LEU A 264 4.65 -7.63 -16.76
N ALA A 265 4.71 -6.88 -17.87
CA ALA A 265 5.77 -7.03 -18.86
C ALA A 265 7.15 -6.71 -18.28
N LEU A 266 7.29 -5.59 -17.53
CA LEU A 266 8.53 -5.22 -16.84
C LEU A 266 8.97 -6.29 -15.83
N VAL A 267 8.04 -6.81 -15.03
CA VAL A 267 8.32 -7.88 -14.07
C VAL A 267 8.75 -9.16 -14.79
N THR A 268 8.09 -9.52 -15.88
CA THR A 268 8.43 -10.71 -16.69
C THR A 268 9.82 -10.59 -17.31
N VAL A 269 10.17 -9.42 -17.86
CA VAL A 269 11.52 -9.13 -18.38
C VAL A 269 12.56 -9.19 -17.25
N THR A 270 12.21 -8.70 -16.06
CA THR A 270 13.08 -8.74 -14.88
C THR A 270 13.33 -10.18 -14.45
N TRP A 271 12.29 -11.01 -14.43
CA TRP A 271 12.42 -12.44 -14.17
C TRP A 271 13.30 -13.13 -15.20
N ALA A 272 13.04 -12.94 -16.50
CA ALA A 272 13.80 -13.54 -17.59
C ALA A 272 15.29 -13.13 -17.59
N ARG A 273 15.60 -11.92 -17.15
CA ARG A 273 17.00 -11.48 -16.94
C ARG A 273 17.59 -12.07 -15.66
N GLY A 274 16.82 -12.07 -14.57
CA GLY A 274 17.28 -12.51 -13.26
C GLY A 274 17.61 -14.01 -13.19
N ILE A 275 16.89 -14.87 -13.93
CA ILE A 275 17.20 -16.30 -14.00
C ILE A 275 18.56 -16.60 -14.63
N ARG A 276 19.08 -15.68 -15.47
CA ARG A 276 20.41 -15.78 -16.11
C ARG A 276 21.54 -15.25 -15.23
N ILE A 277 21.23 -14.64 -14.09
CA ILE A 277 22.21 -14.11 -13.14
C ILE A 277 22.43 -15.15 -12.03
N PRO A 278 23.68 -15.38 -11.58
CA PRO A 278 23.97 -16.26 -10.44
C PRO A 278 23.51 -15.63 -9.12
N LEU A 279 22.20 -15.63 -8.90
CA LEU A 279 21.56 -15.18 -7.68
C LEU A 279 21.65 -16.25 -6.59
N GLY A 280 21.86 -15.83 -5.34
CA GLY A 280 21.72 -16.70 -4.17
C GLY A 280 20.30 -17.27 -4.02
N PRO A 281 20.10 -18.36 -3.25
CA PRO A 281 18.81 -19.06 -3.17
C PRO A 281 17.64 -18.19 -2.74
N ARG A 282 17.83 -17.33 -1.72
CA ARG A 282 16.78 -16.42 -1.23
C ARG A 282 16.44 -15.32 -2.25
N SER A 283 17.43 -14.76 -2.93
CA SER A 283 17.22 -13.80 -4.00
C SER A 283 16.47 -14.42 -5.19
N ARG A 284 16.75 -15.69 -5.51
CA ARG A 284 16.04 -16.43 -6.56
C ARG A 284 14.59 -16.73 -6.16
N LEU A 285 14.36 -17.12 -4.90
CA LEU A 285 13.00 -17.27 -4.38
C LEU A 285 12.22 -15.96 -4.48
N ALA A 286 12.79 -14.83 -4.04
CA ALA A 286 12.17 -13.52 -4.16
C ALA A 286 11.85 -13.13 -5.61
N LEU A 287 12.70 -13.50 -6.57
CA LEU A 287 12.48 -13.28 -7.99
C LEU A 287 11.27 -14.09 -8.52
N HIS A 288 11.14 -15.36 -8.14
CA HIS A 288 9.98 -16.18 -8.51
C HIS A 288 8.70 -15.70 -7.83
N SER A 289 8.76 -15.33 -6.55
CA SER A 289 7.63 -14.77 -5.81
C SER A 289 7.12 -13.48 -6.46
N LEU A 290 8.02 -12.60 -6.93
CA LEU A 290 7.65 -11.38 -7.65
C LEU A 290 6.88 -11.67 -8.94
N LEU A 291 7.36 -12.62 -9.77
CA LEU A 291 6.67 -12.99 -11.01
C LEU A 291 5.29 -13.59 -10.72
N MET A 292 5.22 -14.53 -9.77
CA MET A 292 3.97 -15.18 -9.39
C MET A 292 2.95 -14.17 -8.86
N ALA A 293 3.36 -13.27 -7.97
CA ALA A 293 2.51 -12.21 -7.44
C ALA A 293 1.99 -11.29 -8.55
N ALA A 294 2.81 -10.96 -9.55
CA ALA A 294 2.40 -10.09 -10.65
C ALA A 294 1.31 -10.73 -11.54
N TRP A 295 1.48 -12.00 -11.89
CA TRP A 295 0.47 -12.75 -12.65
C TRP A 295 -0.84 -12.92 -11.88
N LEU A 296 -0.76 -13.31 -10.60
CA LEU A 296 -1.94 -13.43 -9.73
C LEU A 296 -2.66 -12.08 -9.60
N GLN A 297 -1.91 -10.98 -9.48
CA GLN A 297 -2.49 -9.65 -9.33
C GLN A 297 -3.26 -9.21 -10.59
N VAL A 298 -2.70 -9.45 -11.79
CA VAL A 298 -3.38 -9.12 -13.04
C VAL A 298 -4.61 -10.01 -13.25
N ALA A 299 -4.50 -11.32 -13.00
CA ALA A 299 -5.62 -12.24 -13.09
C ALA A 299 -6.77 -11.84 -12.15
N LEU A 300 -6.43 -11.52 -10.90
CA LEU A 300 -7.39 -11.06 -9.89
C LEU A 300 -8.01 -9.71 -10.25
N GLY A 301 -7.25 -8.79 -10.85
CA GLY A 301 -7.77 -7.51 -11.33
C GLY A 301 -8.76 -7.68 -12.49
N ILE A 302 -8.45 -8.56 -13.44
CA ILE A 302 -9.37 -8.91 -14.55
C ILE A 302 -10.63 -9.56 -13.98
N TRP A 303 -10.50 -10.52 -13.05
CA TRP A 303 -11.64 -11.17 -12.42
C TRP A 303 -12.52 -10.15 -11.69
N THR A 304 -11.93 -9.33 -10.82
CA THR A 304 -12.64 -8.29 -10.06
C THR A 304 -13.44 -7.40 -10.99
N LEU A 305 -12.89 -7.06 -12.16
CA LEU A 305 -13.59 -6.25 -13.14
C LEU A 305 -14.77 -6.97 -13.79
N LEU A 306 -14.60 -8.22 -14.22
CA LEU A 306 -15.65 -9.00 -14.88
C LEU A 306 -16.86 -9.24 -13.95
N GLU A 307 -16.61 -9.37 -12.65
CA GLU A 307 -17.64 -9.57 -11.62
C GLU A 307 -18.25 -8.26 -11.09
N HIS A 308 -17.97 -7.12 -11.73
CA HIS A 308 -18.50 -5.80 -11.32
C HIS A 308 -18.05 -5.37 -9.91
N VAL A 309 -16.78 -5.61 -9.59
CA VAL A 309 -16.07 -5.10 -8.41
C VAL A 309 -16.73 -5.54 -7.08
N PRO A 310 -16.94 -6.85 -6.83
CA PRO A 310 -17.48 -7.29 -5.56
C PRO A 310 -16.47 -7.00 -4.45
N VAL A 311 -16.97 -6.57 -3.27
CA VAL A 311 -16.14 -6.10 -2.14
C VAL A 311 -15.04 -7.09 -1.76
N SER A 312 -15.35 -8.40 -1.75
CA SER A 312 -14.39 -9.45 -1.44
C SER A 312 -13.24 -9.50 -2.44
N MET A 313 -13.51 -9.44 -3.75
CA MET A 313 -12.48 -9.48 -4.79
C MET A 313 -11.70 -8.18 -4.88
N ALA A 314 -12.38 -7.04 -4.76
CA ALA A 314 -11.71 -5.74 -4.71
C ALA A 314 -10.74 -5.65 -3.51
N SER A 315 -11.15 -6.17 -2.35
CA SER A 315 -10.29 -6.28 -1.17
C SER A 315 -9.13 -7.26 -1.40
N LEU A 316 -9.39 -8.44 -1.98
CA LEU A 316 -8.32 -9.38 -2.35
C LEU A 316 -7.35 -8.74 -3.34
N HIS A 317 -7.82 -7.99 -4.33
CA HIS A 317 -6.99 -7.30 -5.31
C HIS A 317 -6.11 -6.24 -4.66
N GLN A 318 -6.64 -5.47 -3.70
CA GLN A 318 -5.84 -4.51 -2.94
C GLN A 318 -4.76 -5.19 -2.08
N ASN A 319 -5.11 -6.29 -1.40
CA ASN A 319 -4.15 -7.06 -0.61
C ASN A 319 -3.07 -7.74 -1.49
N GLY A 320 -3.47 -8.23 -2.67
CA GLY A 320 -2.55 -8.76 -3.67
C GLY A 320 -1.55 -7.71 -4.17
N ALA A 321 -1.99 -6.45 -4.32
CA ALA A 321 -1.11 -5.34 -4.68
C ALA A 321 -0.04 -5.07 -3.60
N LEU A 322 -0.43 -5.14 -2.32
CA LEU A 322 0.52 -5.06 -1.21
C LEU A 322 1.52 -6.22 -1.26
N PHE A 323 1.06 -7.46 -1.44
CA PHE A 323 1.94 -8.63 -1.53
C PHE A 323 2.92 -8.54 -2.71
N LEU A 324 2.46 -8.06 -3.87
CA LEU A 324 3.31 -7.76 -5.03
C LEU A 324 4.38 -6.70 -4.69
N TYR A 325 3.98 -5.63 -3.99
CA TYR A 325 4.91 -4.59 -3.55
C TYR A 325 5.92 -5.10 -2.51
N SER A 326 5.49 -5.97 -1.57
CA SER A 326 6.38 -6.64 -0.62
C SER A 326 7.43 -7.50 -1.34
N SER A 327 7.01 -8.23 -2.38
CA SER A 327 7.88 -9.11 -3.16
C SER A 327 8.99 -8.34 -3.89
N VAL A 328 8.67 -7.19 -4.48
CA VAL A 328 9.70 -6.35 -5.15
C VAL A 328 10.63 -5.67 -4.13
N ILE A 329 10.13 -5.28 -2.96
CA ILE A 329 10.96 -4.76 -1.86
C ILE A 329 11.91 -5.83 -1.36
N TRP A 330 11.42 -7.06 -1.17
CA TRP A 330 12.22 -8.19 -0.73
C TRP A 330 13.34 -8.48 -1.72
N LEU A 331 13.03 -8.61 -3.02
CA LEU A 331 14.03 -8.82 -4.06
C LEU A 331 15.05 -7.67 -4.09
N SER A 332 14.58 -6.42 -4.03
CA SER A 332 15.45 -5.25 -4.02
C SER A 332 16.39 -5.24 -2.81
N ASN A 333 15.93 -5.70 -1.64
CA ASN A 333 16.72 -5.79 -0.42
C ASN A 333 17.80 -6.88 -0.51
N GLU A 334 17.45 -8.05 -1.03
CA GLU A 334 18.40 -9.15 -1.25
C GLU A 334 19.51 -8.77 -2.24
N LEU A 335 19.23 -7.83 -3.14
CA LEU A 335 20.19 -7.33 -4.12
C LEU A 335 20.97 -6.11 -3.63
N LYS A 336 20.79 -5.61 -2.40
CA LYS A 336 21.46 -4.37 -1.95
C LYS A 336 22.99 -4.48 -2.00
N ARG A 337 23.67 -3.34 -2.11
CA ARG A 337 25.14 -3.31 -2.04
C ARG A 337 25.57 -3.60 -0.61
N MET A 338 26.54 -4.50 -0.46
CA MET A 338 27.24 -4.65 0.80
C MET A 338 28.21 -3.47 0.97
N PRO A 339 28.29 -2.82 2.14
CA PRO A 339 29.39 -1.92 2.47
C PRO A 339 30.70 -2.70 2.29
N LYS A 340 31.70 -2.05 1.69
CA LYS A 340 33.04 -2.60 1.55
C LYS A 340 33.83 -2.43 2.84
#